data_AF-A0A6I0Z9J6-F1
#
_entry.id   AF-A0A6I0Z9J6-F1
#
_cell.length_a   1.000
_cell.length_b   1.000
_cell.length_c   1.000
_cell.angle_alpha   90.00
_cell.angle_beta   90.00
_cell.angle_gamma   90.00
#
_symmetry.space_group_name_H-M   'P 1'
#
loop_
_entity.id
_entity.type
_entity.pdbx_description
1 polymer ?
#
loop_
_entity_poly.entity_id
_entity_poly.type
_entity_poly.pdbx_seq_one_letter_code
_entity_poly.pdbx_strand_id
1 'polypeptide(L)'
;MKGNVFPDCFLGVSKGRLFLGQGSFINYSCFLDLSDDIVIGKNVAVGFKTTFINATHEMGSSEQRAGNGTSQPIRIEDGCWIGAGVTIMPV
;
A
#
# COMPACT_ATOMS: atom_id res chain seq x y z
N MET A 1 -14.73 -1.74 -4.78
CA MET A 1 -14.37 -1.55 -3.36
C MET A 1 -15.58 -1.85 -2.49
N LYS A 2 -15.39 -2.44 -1.31
CA LYS A 2 -16.47 -2.69 -0.32
C LYS A 2 -16.22 -1.94 1.01
N GLY A 3 -15.21 -1.08 1.05
CA GLY A 3 -14.85 -0.24 2.19
C GLY A 3 -14.72 1.23 1.80
N ASN A 4 -14.25 2.06 2.74
CA ASN A 4 -14.18 3.51 2.58
C ASN A 4 -12.74 4.00 2.41
N VAL A 5 -12.54 4.99 1.54
CA VAL A 5 -11.28 5.75 1.44
C VAL A 5 -11.62 7.19 1.80
N PHE A 6 -10.99 7.71 2.85
CA PHE A 6 -11.20 9.08 3.28
C PHE A 6 -10.46 10.08 2.38
N PRO A 7 -10.88 11.36 2.39
CA PRO A 7 -10.27 12.42 1.60
C PRO A 7 -8.74 12.52 1.69
N ASP A 8 -8.18 13.16 0.67
CA ASP A 8 -6.75 13.47 0.53
C ASP A 8 -5.83 12.26 0.46
N CYS A 9 -6.36 11.08 0.14
CA CYS A 9 -5.54 9.93 -0.20
C CYS A 9 -5.01 10.04 -1.63
N PHE A 10 -3.73 9.73 -1.82
CA PHE A 10 -3.16 9.54 -3.14
C PHE A 10 -3.29 8.07 -3.54
N LEU A 11 -3.89 7.84 -4.72
CA LEU A 11 -3.97 6.53 -5.36
C LEU A 11 -3.17 6.61 -6.66
N GLY A 12 -2.06 5.89 -6.74
CA GLY A 12 -1.22 5.87 -7.92
C GLY A 12 -1.94 5.36 -9.16
N VAL A 13 -1.42 5.75 -10.32
CA VAL A 13 -2.01 5.49 -11.66
C VAL A 13 -1.21 4.47 -12.47
N SER A 14 -0.36 3.68 -11.81
CA SER A 14 0.42 2.61 -12.44
C SER A 14 -0.45 1.36 -12.69
N LYS A 15 0.16 0.18 -12.84
CA LYS A 15 -0.55 -1.06 -13.22
C LYS A 15 -1.40 -1.67 -12.09
N GLY A 16 -1.13 -1.33 -10.84
CA GLY A 16 -1.73 -1.94 -9.66
C GLY A 16 -3.15 -1.49 -9.36
N ARG A 17 -3.89 -2.31 -8.63
CA ARG A 17 -5.26 -2.00 -8.17
C ARG A 17 -5.36 -2.05 -6.65
N LEU A 18 -6.22 -1.19 -6.11
CA LEU A 18 -6.65 -1.28 -4.71
C LEU A 18 -7.86 -2.21 -4.58
N PHE A 19 -7.69 -3.28 -3.81
CA PHE A 19 -8.79 -4.12 -3.34
C PHE A 19 -9.03 -3.81 -1.86
N LEU A 20 -10.25 -3.38 -1.54
CA LEU A 20 -10.64 -3.00 -0.18
C LEU A 20 -11.86 -3.79 0.25
N GLY A 21 -11.67 -4.64 1.27
CA GLY A 21 -12.68 -5.52 1.85
C GLY A 21 -13.78 -4.78 2.61
N GLN A 22 -14.85 -5.53 2.92
CA GLN A 22 -16.01 -5.02 3.64
C GLN A 22 -15.62 -4.57 5.05
N GLY A 23 -16.16 -3.43 5.49
CA GLY A 23 -15.92 -2.91 6.85
C GLY A 23 -14.53 -2.30 7.06
N SER A 24 -13.70 -2.28 6.01
CA SER A 24 -12.37 -1.67 6.06
C SER A 24 -12.41 -0.19 5.69
N PHE A 25 -11.45 0.57 6.23
CA PHE A 25 -11.27 1.97 5.85
C PHE A 25 -9.81 2.36 5.73
N ILE A 26 -9.56 3.32 4.83
CA ILE A 26 -8.30 4.05 4.71
C ILE A 26 -8.52 5.47 5.18
N ASN A 27 -7.79 5.86 6.23
CA ASN A 27 -7.93 7.17 6.85
C ASN A 27 -7.22 8.27 6.02
N TYR A 28 -7.36 9.54 6.42
CA TYR A 28 -6.94 10.69 5.62
C TYR A 28 -5.45 10.67 5.26
N SER A 29 -5.13 11.32 4.14
CA SER A 29 -3.75 11.62 3.72
C SER A 29 -2.85 10.39 3.57
N CYS A 30 -3.43 9.22 3.28
CA CYS A 30 -2.64 8.03 2.99
C CYS A 30 -2.09 8.07 1.56
N PHE A 31 -0.92 7.45 1.37
CA PHE A 31 -0.30 7.31 0.06
C PHE A 31 -0.31 5.83 -0.35
N LEU A 32 -0.85 5.55 -1.54
CA LEU A 32 -0.87 4.22 -2.12
C LEU A 32 -0.19 4.27 -3.49
N ASP A 33 1.02 3.76 -3.58
CA ASP A 33 1.87 3.75 -4.78
C ASP A 33 1.20 3.05 -5.98
N LEU A 34 0.59 1.89 -5.74
CA LEU A 34 -0.11 1.09 -6.76
C LEU A 34 0.76 0.75 -7.99
N SER A 35 2.07 0.63 -7.80
CA SER A 35 2.98 0.00 -8.77
C SER A 35 2.73 -1.50 -8.90
N ASP A 36 2.10 -2.12 -7.89
CA ASP A 36 1.46 -3.44 -7.93
C ASP A 36 0.12 -3.42 -7.16
N ASP A 37 -0.54 -4.56 -7.02
CA ASP A 37 -1.79 -4.66 -6.27
C ASP A 37 -1.58 -4.40 -4.77
N ILE A 38 -2.50 -3.64 -4.18
CA ILE A 38 -2.64 -3.50 -2.73
C ILE A 38 -3.97 -4.16 -2.35
N VAL A 39 -3.90 -5.23 -1.58
CA VAL A 39 -5.07 -6.01 -1.15
C VAL A 39 -5.24 -5.86 0.35
N ILE A 40 -6.34 -5.22 0.73
CA ILE A 40 -6.76 -5.03 2.12
C ILE A 40 -8.00 -5.87 2.37
N GLY A 41 -7.90 -6.76 3.36
CA GLY A 41 -8.97 -7.65 3.81
C GLY A 41 -10.18 -6.92 4.41
N LYS A 42 -11.01 -7.67 5.12
CA LYS A 42 -12.22 -7.19 5.81
C LYS A 42 -11.89 -6.62 7.18
N ASN A 43 -12.67 -5.64 7.63
CA ASN A 43 -12.57 -5.03 8.96
C ASN A 43 -11.14 -4.52 9.29
N VAL A 44 -10.40 -4.04 8.30
CA VAL A 44 -9.07 -3.46 8.47
C VAL A 44 -9.17 -1.96 8.69
N ALA A 45 -8.48 -1.47 9.71
CA ALA A 45 -8.35 -0.05 10.00
C ALA A 45 -6.96 0.45 9.60
N VAL A 46 -6.86 1.36 8.63
CA VAL A 46 -5.60 2.01 8.26
C VAL A 46 -5.54 3.41 8.84
N GLY A 47 -4.52 3.71 9.63
CA GLY A 47 -4.33 4.99 10.30
C GLY A 47 -3.97 6.14 9.36
N PHE A 48 -4.13 7.37 9.87
CA PHE A 48 -3.78 8.61 9.18
C PHE A 48 -2.34 8.61 8.65
N LYS A 49 -2.13 9.14 7.44
CA LYS A 49 -0.79 9.25 6.82
C LYS A 49 -0.01 7.92 6.74
N THR A 50 -0.71 6.81 6.54
CA THR A 50 -0.06 5.54 6.22
C THR A 50 0.40 5.55 4.76
N THR A 51 1.58 5.01 4.50
CA THR A 51 2.21 4.95 3.19
C THR A 51 2.40 3.49 2.76
N PHE A 52 1.85 3.12 1.62
CA PHE A 52 2.04 1.83 0.97
C PHE A 52 2.91 2.03 -0.28
N ILE A 53 4.12 1.48 -0.28
CA ILE A 53 5.07 1.56 -1.40
C ILE A 53 5.33 0.15 -1.87
N ASN A 54 4.97 -0.16 -3.11
CA ASN A 54 5.14 -1.49 -3.69
C ASN A 54 6.04 -1.54 -4.92
N ALA A 55 6.48 -0.39 -5.42
CA ALA A 55 7.69 -0.29 -6.22
C ALA A 55 8.93 -0.58 -5.36
N THR A 56 9.86 -1.32 -5.94
CA THR A 56 11.18 -1.57 -5.37
C THR A 56 12.19 -1.75 -6.50
N HIS A 57 13.42 -2.10 -6.15
CA HIS A 57 14.47 -2.39 -7.10
C HIS A 57 15.05 -3.77 -6.85
N GLU A 58 15.46 -4.45 -7.92
CA GLU A 58 16.40 -5.56 -7.79
C GLU A 58 17.66 -5.06 -7.07
N MET A 59 18.19 -5.87 -6.14
CA MET A 59 19.41 -5.50 -5.42
C MET A 59 20.60 -5.54 -6.38
N GLY A 60 21.16 -4.36 -6.66
CA GLY A 60 22.33 -4.21 -7.51
C GLY A 60 23.66 -4.33 -6.76
N SER A 61 24.75 -4.03 -7.48
CA SER A 61 26.12 -4.10 -6.95
C SER A 61 26.43 -2.96 -5.96
N SER A 62 27.63 -2.94 -5.41
CA SER A 62 28.10 -1.86 -4.52
C SER A 62 28.11 -0.49 -5.20
N GLU A 63 28.24 -0.46 -6.52
CA GLU A 63 28.32 0.75 -7.33
C GLU A 63 26.91 1.32 -7.62
N GLN A 64 25.86 0.50 -7.55
CA GLN A 64 24.48 0.93 -7.71
C GLN A 64 23.51 -0.09 -7.07
N ARG A 65 23.11 0.14 -5.81
CA ARG A 65 22.24 -0.80 -5.07
C ARG A 65 20.80 -0.86 -5.57
N ALA A 66 20.30 0.23 -6.15
CA ALA A 66 19.01 0.27 -6.82
C ALA A 66 19.18 -0.16 -8.29
N GLY A 67 18.98 -1.46 -8.56
CA GLY A 67 18.98 -2.03 -9.90
C GLY A 67 17.69 -1.74 -10.66
N ASN A 68 17.26 -2.70 -11.49
CA ASN A 68 16.03 -2.55 -12.27
C ASN A 68 14.81 -2.34 -11.37
N GLY A 69 13.91 -1.46 -11.79
CA GLY A 69 12.63 -1.27 -11.11
C GLY A 69 11.78 -2.53 -11.21
N THR A 70 11.25 -2.97 -10.07
CA THR A 70 10.32 -4.09 -9.97
C THR A 70 9.21 -3.74 -8.97
N SER A 71 8.22 -4.62 -8.81
CA SER A 71 7.11 -4.40 -7.91
C SER A 71 6.60 -5.72 -7.33
N GLN A 72 6.02 -5.66 -6.13
CA GLN A 72 5.41 -6.83 -5.49
C GLN A 72 4.12 -6.42 -4.77
N PRO A 73 3.08 -7.28 -4.78
CA PRO A 73 1.81 -6.94 -4.13
C PRO A 73 1.95 -6.80 -2.61
N ILE A 74 1.17 -5.89 -2.01
CA ILE A 74 1.01 -5.80 -0.55
C ILE A 74 -0.30 -6.48 -0.16
N ARG A 75 -0.27 -7.30 0.89
CA ARG A 75 -1.44 -7.99 1.46
C ARG A 75 -1.58 -7.70 2.94
N ILE A 76 -2.73 -7.15 3.31
CA ILE A 76 -3.13 -6.93 4.70
C ILE A 76 -4.35 -7.80 4.97
N GLU A 77 -4.20 -8.73 5.90
CA GLU A 77 -5.23 -9.72 6.22
C GLU A 77 -6.37 -9.14 7.06
N ASP A 78 -7.45 -9.91 7.17
CA ASP A 78 -8.68 -9.51 7.87
C ASP A 78 -8.43 -9.11 9.34
N GLY A 79 -9.07 -8.03 9.79
CA GLY A 79 -9.07 -7.58 11.19
C GLY A 79 -7.81 -6.84 11.65
N CYS A 80 -6.83 -6.60 10.76
CA CYS A 80 -5.64 -5.83 11.12
C CYS A 80 -5.95 -4.37 11.47
N TRP A 81 -5.13 -3.81 12.37
CA TRP A 81 -5.06 -2.37 12.59
C TRP A 81 -3.65 -1.87 12.29
N ILE A 82 -3.55 -0.91 11.38
CA ILE A 82 -2.31 -0.21 11.03
C ILE A 82 -2.35 1.17 11.68
N GLY A 83 -1.31 1.48 12.47
CA GLY A 83 -1.18 2.77 13.16
C GLY A 83 -0.99 3.94 12.20
N ALA A 84 -1.04 5.16 12.75
CA ALA A 84 -0.79 6.38 11.96
C ALA A 84 0.70 6.50 11.59
N GLY A 85 0.99 7.02 10.40
CA GLY A 85 2.36 7.28 9.94
C GLY A 85 3.18 6.04 9.61
N VAL A 86 2.55 4.87 9.47
CA VAL A 86 3.25 3.62 9.14
C VAL A 86 3.64 3.60 7.66
N THR A 87 4.83 3.06 7.35
CA THR A 87 5.22 2.71 5.99
C THR A 87 5.21 1.18 5.84
N ILE A 88 4.48 0.70 4.84
CA ILE A 88 4.41 -0.72 4.49
C ILE A 88 5.03 -0.90 3.11
N MET A 89 6.02 -1.79 3.05
CA MET A 89 6.71 -2.19 1.82
C MET A 89 6.61 -3.71 1.67
N PRO A 90 6.66 -4.24 0.42
CA PRO A 90 6.84 -5.67 0.21
C PRO A 90 8.17 -6.13 0.79
N VAL A 91 8.21 -7.39 1.20
CA VAL A 91 9.44 -8.10 1.59
C VAL A 91 10.24 -8.58 0.39
#